data_AF-A0A7S0DFL1-F1
#
_entry.id   AF-A0A7S0DFL1-F1
#
_cell.length_a   1.000
_cell.length_b   1.000
_cell.length_c   1.000
_cell.angle_alpha   90.00
_cell.angle_beta   90.00
_cell.angle_gamma   90.00
#
_symmetry.space_group_name_H-M   'P 1'
#
loop_
_entity.id
_entity.type
_entity.pdbx_description
1 polymer ?
#
loop_
_entity_poly.entity_id
_entity_poly.type
_entity_poly.pdbx_seq_one_letter_code
_entity_poly.pdbx_strand_id
1 'polypeptide(L)'
;VDTIKKWEEADVKDWLKKLKLKHFDDTLKRIGDLKKTKINGEFMESLVLKPNRKKMVKLLKKIILPADREIFGKTIKKMRKGFMPGEEEKKKSDEKEDNSPSLVEQIFEGKVLNCVQCMKCKNVSVTPERFMDLSLAIAPPGGGKGKKAFSYRTGRLTKAQRKALKKQQNRENKSRKLQKQSATEKKNPYEDIPGANIWKTQKKGNKRLTKRQRREQWEQARRQKQLEKKLKKEAEEDAKRKEQEEKVKHESDEKDTKEEAKNEVKEENDTQTTNTKE
;
A
#
# COMPACT_ATOMS: atom_id res chain seq x y z
N VAL A 1 -12.08 3.88 5.30
CA VAL A 1 -12.01 5.28 5.79
C VAL A 1 -12.39 5.36 7.26
N ASP A 2 -13.20 4.44 7.80
CA ASP A 2 -13.64 4.50 9.20
C ASP A 2 -12.76 3.77 10.23
N THR A 3 -11.72 3.04 9.81
CA THR A 3 -10.79 2.34 10.73
C THR A 3 -9.55 3.14 11.14
N ILE A 4 -9.35 4.35 10.60
CA ILE A 4 -8.15 5.18 10.86
C ILE A 4 -8.41 6.26 11.94
N LYS A 5 -9.62 6.33 12.50
CA LYS A 5 -10.03 7.36 13.47
C LYS A 5 -9.66 7.09 14.94
N LYS A 6 -8.88 6.05 15.26
CA LYS A 6 -8.51 5.72 16.65
C LYS A 6 -7.01 5.77 16.87
N TRP A 7 -6.43 6.95 16.76
CA TRP A 7 -5.42 7.35 17.73
C TRP A 7 -6.19 8.10 18.80
N GLU A 8 -6.45 7.42 19.92
CA GLU A 8 -7.15 8.04 21.03
C GLU A 8 -6.22 9.11 21.62
N GLU A 9 -6.76 10.22 22.13
CA GLU A 9 -5.97 11.29 22.74
C GLU A 9 -5.02 10.76 23.84
N ALA A 10 -5.30 9.57 24.37
CA ALA A 10 -4.47 8.79 25.27
C ALA A 10 -3.08 8.45 24.66
N ASP A 11 -3.00 8.02 23.40
CA ASP A 11 -1.73 7.58 22.79
C ASP A 11 -0.74 8.73 22.61
N VAL A 12 -1.26 9.91 22.25
CA VAL A 12 -0.46 11.13 22.13
C VAL A 12 -0.02 11.63 23.50
N LYS A 13 -0.90 11.59 24.50
CA LYS A 13 -0.57 11.96 25.88
C LYS A 13 0.49 11.03 26.48
N ASP A 14 0.37 9.73 26.30
CA ASP A 14 1.35 8.75 26.76
C ASP A 14 2.69 8.89 26.04
N TRP A 15 2.67 9.15 24.74
CA TRP A 15 3.89 9.42 23.98
C TRP A 15 4.60 10.69 24.45
N LEU A 16 3.86 11.77 24.70
CA LEU A 16 4.43 13.03 25.21
C LEU A 16 4.91 12.87 26.67
N LYS A 17 4.22 12.10 27.52
CA LYS A 17 4.66 11.82 28.90
C LYS A 17 6.02 11.13 28.94
N LYS A 18 6.28 10.24 27.99
CA LYS A 18 7.58 9.57 27.84
C LYS A 18 8.74 10.52 27.52
N LEU A 19 8.47 11.74 27.06
CA LEU A 19 9.51 12.75 26.79
C LEU A 19 10.03 13.45 28.05
N LYS A 20 9.40 13.25 29.23
CA LYS A 20 9.79 13.88 30.51
C LYS A 20 10.05 15.40 30.38
N LEU A 21 9.21 16.10 29.61
CA LEU A 21 9.32 17.55 29.47
C LEU A 21 9.01 18.21 30.80
N LYS A 22 9.84 19.16 31.24
CA LYS A 22 9.64 19.88 32.51
C LYS A 22 8.37 20.73 32.49
N HIS A 23 7.98 21.21 31.31
CA HIS A 23 6.78 22.03 31.08
C HIS A 23 5.74 21.26 30.25
N PHE A 24 5.45 20.03 30.66
CA PHE A 24 4.51 19.15 29.96
C PHE A 24 3.10 19.74 29.87
N ASP A 25 2.56 20.26 30.98
CA ASP A 25 1.21 20.82 31.03
C ASP A 25 1.09 22.11 30.23
N ASP A 26 2.11 22.96 30.23
CA ASP A 26 2.14 24.17 29.39
C ASP A 26 2.22 23.83 27.90
N THR A 27 2.93 22.76 27.55
CA THR A 27 3.02 22.25 26.18
C THR A 27 1.68 21.69 25.72
N LEU A 28 0.99 20.91 26.57
CA LEU A 28 -0.36 20.42 26.30
C LEU A 28 -1.38 21.55 26.19
N LYS A 29 -1.27 22.56 27.04
CA LYS A 29 -2.14 23.75 27.00
C LYS A 29 -1.96 24.52 25.69
N ARG A 30 -0.71 24.75 25.25
CA ARG A 30 -0.41 25.35 23.95
C ARG A 30 -0.90 24.51 22.78
N ILE A 31 -0.81 23.18 22.85
CA ILE A 31 -1.40 22.28 21.85
C ILE A 31 -2.93 22.40 21.86
N GLY A 32 -3.56 22.49 23.03
CA GLY A 32 -4.99 22.73 23.19
C GLY A 32 -5.45 24.09 22.66
N ASP A 33 -4.63 25.13 22.80
CA ASP A 33 -4.91 26.45 22.23
C ASP A 33 -4.71 26.46 20.71
N LEU A 34 -3.71 25.72 20.21
CA LEU A 34 -3.52 25.46 18.77
C LEU A 34 -4.69 24.68 18.15
N LYS A 35 -5.44 23.88 18.94
CA LYS A 35 -6.67 23.23 18.46
C LYS A 35 -7.74 24.23 17.99
N LYS A 36 -7.62 25.51 18.31
CA LYS A 36 -8.54 26.57 17.85
C LYS A 36 -8.06 27.26 16.56
N THR A 37 -6.89 26.89 16.02
CA THR A 37 -6.25 27.54 14.87
C THR A 37 -6.19 26.64 13.63
N LYS A 38 -6.09 27.25 12.43
CA LYS A 38 -6.00 26.57 11.11
C LYS A 38 -4.84 25.56 10.99
N ILE A 39 -3.85 25.61 11.88
CA ILE A 39 -2.66 24.74 11.93
C ILE A 39 -3.04 23.25 12.19
N ASN A 40 -4.26 23.01 12.69
CA ASN A 40 -4.79 21.68 12.97
C ASN A 40 -4.88 20.74 11.78
N GLY A 41 -5.25 21.26 10.60
CA GLY A 41 -5.42 20.43 9.40
C GLY A 41 -4.12 19.69 9.13
N GLU A 42 -3.03 20.43 8.98
CA GLU A 42 -1.72 19.87 8.64
C GLU A 42 -1.10 19.03 9.77
N PHE A 43 -1.30 19.41 11.04
CA PHE A 43 -0.73 18.69 12.18
C PHE A 43 -1.40 17.32 12.37
N MET A 44 -2.73 17.27 12.35
CA MET A 44 -3.48 16.03 12.46
C MET A 44 -3.36 15.17 11.20
N GLU A 45 -3.34 15.77 10.01
CA GLU A 45 -3.14 15.05 8.75
C GLU A 45 -1.74 14.40 8.69
N SER A 46 -0.71 15.10 9.19
CA SER A 46 0.65 14.56 9.31
C SER A 46 0.81 13.47 10.37
N LEU A 47 -0.02 13.48 11.42
CA LEU A 47 -0.04 12.45 12.46
C LEU A 47 -0.82 11.20 12.02
N VAL A 48 -1.97 11.39 11.37
CA VAL A 48 -2.98 10.34 11.18
C VAL A 48 -2.85 9.63 9.82
N LEU A 49 -2.51 10.34 8.75
CA LEU A 49 -2.62 9.75 7.40
C LEU A 49 -1.32 9.10 6.89
N LYS A 50 -0.16 9.69 7.19
CA LYS A 50 1.18 9.10 6.99
C LYS A 50 2.18 9.78 7.94
N PRO A 51 2.65 9.13 9.03
CA PRO A 51 3.58 9.74 9.97
C PRO A 51 4.95 9.95 9.31
N ASN A 52 5.09 11.07 8.59
CA ASN A 52 6.38 11.51 8.12
C ASN A 52 7.12 12.08 9.33
N ARG A 53 7.95 11.24 9.96
CA ARG A 53 8.73 11.58 11.16
C ARG A 53 9.47 12.92 11.03
N LYS A 54 9.93 13.29 9.82
CA LYS A 54 10.60 14.57 9.57
C LYS A 54 9.64 15.76 9.69
N LYS A 55 8.41 15.64 9.17
CA LYS A 55 7.37 16.69 9.28
C LYS A 55 6.91 16.86 10.72
N MET A 56 6.67 15.76 11.43
CA MET A 56 6.30 15.78 12.86
C MET A 56 7.36 16.47 13.72
N VAL A 57 8.64 16.12 13.55
CA VAL A 57 9.74 16.76 14.31
C VAL A 57 9.84 18.26 13.99
N LYS A 58 9.59 18.69 12.74
CA LYS A 58 9.55 20.12 12.38
C LYS A 58 8.39 20.85 13.08
N LEU A 59 7.21 20.24 13.14
CA LEU A 59 6.05 20.81 13.82
C LEU A 59 6.26 20.88 15.34
N LEU A 60 6.76 19.80 15.95
CA LEU A 60 7.07 19.78 17.38
C LEU A 60 8.14 20.81 17.75
N LYS A 61 9.17 21.03 16.91
CA LYS A 61 10.15 22.11 17.14
C LYS A 61 9.54 23.52 17.14
N LYS A 62 8.41 23.73 16.43
CA LYS A 62 7.70 25.01 16.44
C LYS A 62 6.85 25.19 17.70
N ILE A 63 6.34 24.09 18.27
CA ILE A 63 5.43 24.10 19.41
C ILE A 63 6.19 24.07 20.75
N ILE A 64 7.27 23.29 20.82
CA ILE A 64 8.07 23.10 22.04
C ILE A 64 8.77 24.41 22.40
N LEU A 65 8.65 24.78 23.67
CA LEU A 65 9.30 25.95 24.27
C LEU A 65 10.81 25.94 24.02
N PRO A 66 11.44 27.11 23.80
CA PRO A 66 12.89 27.20 23.60
C PRO A 66 13.70 26.49 24.70
N ALA A 67 13.25 26.59 25.96
CA ALA A 67 13.89 25.94 27.11
C ALA A 67 13.91 24.40 27.01
N ASP A 68 12.93 23.80 26.34
CA ASP A 68 12.80 22.35 26.20
C ASP A 68 13.36 21.79 24.87
N ARG A 69 13.80 22.67 23.96
CA ARG A 69 14.34 22.25 22.65
C ARG A 69 15.59 21.39 22.77
N GLU A 70 16.44 21.68 23.74
CA GLU A 70 17.69 20.95 23.95
C GLU A 70 17.43 19.54 24.51
N ILE A 71 16.50 19.45 25.47
CA ILE A 71 16.03 18.18 26.04
C ILE A 71 15.36 17.34 24.95
N PHE A 72 14.45 17.93 24.17
CA PHE A 72 13.80 17.25 23.05
C PHE A 72 14.79 16.77 21.99
N GLY A 73 15.78 17.60 21.63
CA GLY A 73 16.84 17.24 20.70
C GLY A 73 17.68 16.06 21.18
N LYS A 74 18.07 16.05 22.46
CA LYS A 74 18.79 14.95 23.11
C LYS A 74 17.96 13.67 23.12
N THR A 75 16.66 13.74 23.45
CA THR A 75 15.76 12.57 23.47
C THR A 75 15.51 12.00 22.08
N ILE A 76 15.31 12.84 21.05
CA ILE A 76 15.17 12.37 19.66
C ILE A 76 16.47 11.73 19.15
N LYS A 77 17.64 12.26 19.53
CA LYS A 77 18.94 11.68 19.16
C LYS A 77 19.16 10.33 19.86
N LYS A 78 18.72 10.17 21.12
CA LYS A 78 18.70 8.88 21.84
C LYS A 78 17.74 7.86 21.19
N MET A 79 16.52 8.28 20.84
CA MET A 79 15.56 7.43 20.12
C MET A 79 16.08 6.95 18.76
N ARG A 80 16.81 7.79 18.02
CA ARG A 80 17.44 7.40 16.74
C ARG A 80 18.57 6.38 16.90
N LYS A 81 19.21 6.35 18.06
CA LYS A 81 20.31 5.44 18.39
C LYS A 81 19.82 4.15 19.08
N GLY A 82 18.50 3.91 19.15
CA GLY A 82 17.93 2.75 19.85
C GLY A 82 18.03 2.82 21.38
N PHE A 83 18.54 3.92 21.95
CA PHE A 83 18.77 4.04 23.38
C PHE A 83 17.53 4.61 24.07
N MET A 84 16.69 3.75 24.65
CA MET A 84 15.65 4.16 25.59
C MET A 84 16.29 4.40 26.96
N PRO A 85 16.24 5.62 27.54
CA PRO A 85 16.72 5.84 28.89
C PRO A 85 15.64 5.45 29.90
N GLY A 86 15.70 4.22 30.39
CA GLY A 86 14.88 3.76 31.50
C GLY A 86 15.20 2.32 31.84
N GLU A 87 15.81 2.14 33.01
CA GLU A 87 16.08 0.90 33.77
C GLU A 87 17.57 0.58 33.90
N GLU A 88 18.23 1.30 34.81
CA GLU A 88 19.42 0.77 35.50
C GLU A 88 19.01 0.40 36.92
N GLU A 89 19.47 -0.79 37.33
CA GLU A 89 19.47 -1.38 38.67
C GLU A 89 18.21 -2.14 39.15
N LYS A 90 18.09 -3.41 38.74
CA LYS A 90 18.34 -4.57 39.62
C LYS A 90 17.93 -5.90 38.95
N LYS A 91 18.78 -6.90 39.18
CA LYS A 91 18.65 -8.35 38.97
C LYS A 91 19.06 -8.90 37.59
N LYS A 92 20.14 -9.70 37.64
CA LYS A 92 20.41 -10.84 36.77
C LYS A 92 19.13 -11.65 36.57
N SER A 93 18.54 -11.58 35.40
CA SER A 93 17.64 -12.60 34.85
C SER A 93 17.69 -12.44 33.35
N ASP A 94 18.24 -13.46 32.70
CA ASP A 94 18.15 -13.84 31.29
C ASP A 94 17.92 -12.71 30.30
N GLU A 95 18.95 -12.49 29.47
CA GLU A 95 18.93 -11.70 28.24
C GLU A 95 17.58 -11.82 27.55
N LYS A 96 16.70 -10.84 27.79
CA LYS A 96 15.60 -10.55 26.87
C LYS A 96 16.29 -9.97 25.65
N GLU A 97 16.71 -10.85 24.76
CA GLU A 97 17.02 -10.50 23.39
C GLU A 97 15.93 -9.53 22.91
N ASP A 98 16.37 -8.39 22.37
CA ASP A 98 15.49 -7.42 21.77
C ASP A 98 14.58 -8.15 20.77
N ASN A 99 13.31 -8.36 21.17
CA ASN A 99 12.25 -8.95 20.35
C ASN A 99 11.86 -8.04 19.17
N SER A 100 12.78 -7.20 18.70
CA SER A 100 12.61 -6.43 17.49
C SER A 100 12.70 -7.40 16.31
N PRO A 101 11.67 -7.46 15.44
CA PRO A 101 11.73 -8.30 14.26
C PRO A 101 12.89 -7.83 13.38
N SER A 102 13.69 -8.79 12.91
CA SER A 102 14.74 -8.58 11.94
C SER A 102 14.19 -7.93 10.66
N LEU A 103 15.07 -7.33 9.84
CA LEU A 103 14.65 -6.75 8.55
C LEU A 103 13.94 -7.78 7.67
N VAL A 104 14.37 -9.04 7.73
CA VAL A 104 13.75 -10.14 6.97
C VAL A 104 12.34 -10.40 7.48
N GLU A 105 12.15 -10.49 8.79
CA GLU A 105 10.82 -10.64 9.39
C GLU A 105 9.91 -9.44 9.07
N GLN A 106 10.44 -8.21 9.11
CA GLN A 106 9.66 -7.03 8.75
C GLN A 106 9.17 -7.03 7.30
N ILE A 107 9.89 -7.67 6.38
CA ILE A 107 9.57 -7.69 4.95
C ILE A 107 8.72 -8.91 4.58
N PHE A 108 9.05 -10.09 5.11
CA PHE A 108 8.51 -11.38 4.66
C PHE A 108 7.58 -12.04 5.68
N GLU A 109 7.62 -11.66 6.96
CA GLU A 109 6.79 -12.30 7.97
C GLU A 109 5.32 -11.88 7.83
N GLY A 110 4.47 -12.88 7.57
CA GLY A 110 3.03 -12.81 7.69
C GLY A 110 2.53 -13.52 8.96
N LYS A 111 1.27 -13.28 9.30
CA LYS A 111 0.56 -14.01 10.35
C LYS A 111 -0.71 -14.60 9.77
N VAL A 112 -0.93 -15.90 9.97
CA VAL A 112 -2.18 -16.60 9.65
C VAL A 112 -2.91 -16.93 10.95
N LEU A 113 -4.23 -16.93 10.92
CA LEU A 113 -5.06 -17.35 12.05
C LEU A 113 -5.60 -18.75 11.75
N ASN A 114 -5.15 -19.73 12.51
CA ASN A 114 -5.69 -21.07 12.46
C ASN A 114 -6.92 -21.16 13.37
N CYS A 115 -8.09 -21.45 12.79
CA CYS A 115 -9.35 -21.50 13.51
C CYS A 115 -9.89 -22.94 13.51
N VAL A 116 -10.01 -23.55 14.68
CA VAL A 116 -10.58 -24.88 14.85
C VAL A 116 -11.92 -24.76 15.58
N GLN A 117 -13.00 -25.20 14.94
CA GLN A 117 -14.33 -25.19 15.54
C GLN A 117 -14.77 -26.61 15.92
N CYS A 118 -15.10 -26.81 17.19
CA CYS A 118 -15.73 -28.06 17.63
C CYS A 118 -17.16 -28.16 17.09
N MET A 119 -17.48 -29.24 16.38
CA MET A 119 -18.80 -29.41 15.78
C MET A 119 -19.91 -29.69 16.81
N LYS A 120 -19.55 -30.25 17.99
CA LYS A 120 -20.48 -30.59 19.07
C LYS A 120 -20.83 -29.38 19.93
N CYS A 121 -19.84 -28.77 20.58
CA CYS A 121 -20.05 -27.64 21.50
C CYS A 121 -19.94 -26.26 20.84
N LYS A 122 -19.59 -26.18 19.54
CA LYS A 122 -19.42 -24.95 18.76
C LYS A 122 -18.30 -24.01 19.23
N ASN A 123 -17.53 -24.38 20.24
CA ASN A 123 -16.32 -23.64 20.66
C ASN A 123 -15.34 -23.49 19.50
N VAL A 124 -14.79 -22.28 19.35
CA VAL A 124 -13.78 -21.94 18.35
C VAL A 124 -12.47 -21.64 19.07
N SER A 125 -11.42 -22.40 18.79
CA SER A 125 -10.05 -22.05 19.16
C SER A 125 -9.38 -21.32 18.00
N VAL A 126 -8.68 -20.23 18.32
CA VAL A 126 -7.95 -19.41 17.34
C VAL A 126 -6.49 -19.36 17.77
N THR A 127 -5.60 -19.81 16.90
CA THR A 127 -4.16 -19.81 17.14
C THR A 127 -3.48 -18.97 16.06
N PRO A 128 -2.79 -17.88 16.41
CA PRO A 128 -1.99 -17.13 15.44
C PRO A 128 -0.69 -17.88 15.15
N GLU A 129 -0.36 -18.03 13.88
CA GLU A 129 0.86 -18.69 13.41
C GLU A 129 1.60 -17.75 12.45
N ARG A 130 2.90 -17.58 12.65
CA ARG A 130 3.77 -16.74 11.82
C ARG A 130 4.27 -17.56 10.64
N PHE A 131 4.36 -16.97 9.45
CA PHE A 131 4.89 -17.62 8.26
C PHE A 131 5.76 -16.63 7.49
N MET A 132 6.78 -17.12 6.77
CA MET A 132 7.61 -16.28 5.88
C MET A 132 7.26 -16.47 4.40
N ASP A 133 6.70 -17.63 4.07
CA ASP A 133 6.26 -18.01 2.74
C ASP A 133 4.94 -18.80 2.83
N LEU A 134 4.21 -18.88 1.70
CA LEU A 134 2.98 -19.67 1.60
C LEU A 134 3.19 -20.79 0.59
N SER A 135 3.47 -21.99 1.11
CA SER A 135 3.51 -23.21 0.32
C SER A 135 2.09 -23.59 -0.11
N LEU A 136 1.75 -23.32 -1.37
CA LEU A 136 0.45 -23.68 -1.94
C LEU A 136 0.50 -25.07 -2.55
N ALA A 137 -0.44 -25.93 -2.16
CA ALA A 137 -0.61 -27.22 -2.80
C ALA A 137 -0.99 -27.03 -4.28
N ILE A 138 -0.11 -27.46 -5.18
CA ILE A 138 -0.42 -27.52 -6.61
C ILE A 138 -1.30 -28.75 -6.79
N ALA A 139 -2.59 -28.52 -7.02
CA ALA A 139 -3.50 -29.61 -7.38
C ALA A 139 -2.95 -30.31 -8.64
N PRO A 140 -2.90 -31.66 -8.69
CA PRO A 140 -2.47 -32.35 -9.88
C PRO A 140 -3.33 -31.89 -11.07
N PRO A 141 -2.72 -31.63 -12.24
CA PRO A 141 -3.43 -31.17 -13.43
C PRO A 141 -4.43 -32.26 -13.88
N GLY A 142 -5.66 -32.18 -13.36
CA GLY A 142 -6.70 -33.20 -13.56
C GLY A 142 -7.73 -33.33 -12.43
N GLY A 143 -7.48 -32.76 -11.25
CA GLY A 143 -8.39 -32.89 -10.08
C GLY A 143 -9.62 -31.97 -10.07
N GLY A 144 -9.74 -31.05 -11.03
CA GLY A 144 -10.94 -30.24 -11.20
C GLY A 144 -12.11 -31.14 -11.62
N LYS A 145 -13.19 -31.13 -10.85
CA LYS A 145 -14.48 -31.80 -11.14
C LYS A 145 -15.21 -31.19 -12.36
N GLY A 146 -14.48 -31.05 -13.47
CA GLY A 146 -14.96 -30.74 -14.81
C GLY A 146 -14.36 -31.78 -15.73
N LYS A 147 -15.18 -32.74 -16.14
CA LYS A 147 -14.90 -33.86 -17.05
C LYS A 147 -14.25 -33.42 -18.38
N LYS A 148 -12.98 -33.07 -18.37
CA LYS A 148 -12.11 -33.09 -19.53
C LYS A 148 -10.79 -33.64 -19.03
N ALA A 149 -10.70 -34.96 -19.03
CA ALA A 149 -9.42 -35.65 -18.97
C ALA A 149 -8.52 -34.94 -19.98
N PHE A 150 -7.49 -34.27 -19.48
CA PHE A 150 -6.41 -33.78 -20.30
C PHE A 150 -5.71 -35.03 -20.80
N SER A 151 -6.18 -35.60 -21.91
CA SER A 151 -5.59 -36.79 -22.47
C SER A 151 -4.25 -36.37 -23.05
N TYR A 152 -3.18 -36.68 -22.33
CA TYR A 152 -1.87 -36.90 -22.93
C TYR A 152 -2.00 -38.14 -23.84
N ARG A 153 -2.58 -37.96 -25.03
CA ARG A 153 -2.52 -38.91 -26.15
C ARG A 153 -2.17 -38.07 -27.37
N THR A 154 -0.93 -38.04 -27.81
CA THR A 154 -0.36 -39.04 -28.75
C THR A 154 -1.38 -39.45 -29.81
N GLY A 155 -1.17 -38.96 -31.04
CA GLY A 155 -1.92 -39.35 -32.23
C GLY A 155 -3.10 -38.44 -32.59
N ARG A 156 -2.97 -37.67 -33.67
CA ARG A 156 -4.11 -37.05 -34.36
C ARG A 156 -5.05 -38.16 -34.84
N LEU A 157 -6.15 -38.40 -34.11
CA LEU A 157 -7.25 -39.21 -34.61
C LEU A 157 -7.81 -38.58 -35.89
N THR A 158 -8.06 -39.40 -36.91
CA THR A 158 -8.61 -38.93 -38.19
C THR A 158 -10.06 -38.44 -38.02
N LYS A 159 -10.54 -37.58 -38.93
CA LYS A 159 -11.92 -37.05 -38.91
C LYS A 159 -12.98 -38.17 -38.82
N ALA A 160 -12.70 -39.35 -39.40
CA ALA A 160 -13.59 -40.51 -39.35
C ALA A 160 -13.72 -41.08 -37.92
N GLN A 161 -12.61 -41.24 -37.21
CA GLN A 161 -12.61 -41.77 -35.83
C GLN A 161 -13.31 -40.82 -34.84
N ARG A 162 -13.17 -39.49 -35.02
CA ARG A 162 -13.92 -38.50 -34.22
C ARG A 162 -15.45 -38.59 -34.43
N LYS A 163 -15.90 -38.89 -35.65
CA LYS A 163 -17.34 -39.06 -35.95
C LYS A 163 -17.90 -40.34 -35.33
N ALA A 164 -17.14 -41.44 -35.34
CA ALA A 164 -17.55 -42.70 -34.71
C ALA A 164 -17.71 -42.56 -33.18
N LEU A 165 -16.75 -41.93 -32.50
CA LEU A 165 -16.80 -41.69 -31.05
C LEU A 165 -17.98 -40.82 -30.62
N LYS A 166 -18.31 -39.76 -31.39
CA LYS A 166 -19.49 -38.92 -31.12
C LYS A 166 -20.81 -39.69 -31.27
N LYS A 167 -20.89 -40.65 -32.20
CA LYS A 167 -22.09 -41.48 -32.40
C LYS A 167 -22.31 -42.45 -31.22
N GLN A 168 -21.23 -42.99 -30.64
CA GLN A 168 -21.31 -43.91 -29.50
C GLN A 168 -21.76 -43.21 -28.20
N GLN A 169 -21.19 -42.03 -27.90
CA GLN A 169 -21.60 -41.25 -26.73
C GLN A 169 -23.06 -40.78 -26.77
N ASN A 170 -23.60 -40.53 -27.97
CA ASN A 170 -25.00 -40.10 -28.12
C ASN A 170 -26.00 -41.25 -27.92
N ARG A 171 -25.60 -42.50 -28.19
CA ARG A 171 -26.42 -43.70 -27.89
C ARG A 171 -26.48 -43.98 -26.38
N GLU A 172 -25.37 -43.85 -25.68
CA GLU A 172 -25.31 -44.07 -24.21
C GLU A 172 -26.05 -42.99 -23.40
N ASN A 173 -26.06 -41.73 -23.87
CA ASN A 173 -26.80 -40.68 -23.19
C ASN A 173 -28.33 -40.79 -23.37
N LYS A 174 -28.81 -41.50 -24.40
CA LYS A 174 -30.24 -41.73 -24.62
C LYS A 174 -30.80 -42.82 -23.70
N SER A 175 -30.02 -43.85 -23.35
CA SER A 175 -30.47 -44.90 -22.42
C SER A 175 -30.52 -44.41 -20.97
N ARG A 176 -29.57 -43.57 -20.54
CA ARG A 176 -29.57 -43.00 -19.18
C ARG A 176 -30.75 -42.06 -18.88
N LYS A 177 -31.41 -41.52 -19.90
CA LYS A 177 -32.55 -40.61 -19.72
C LYS A 177 -33.86 -41.36 -19.42
N LEU A 178 -33.98 -42.63 -19.85
CA LEU A 178 -35.13 -43.49 -19.57
C LEU A 178 -35.03 -44.18 -18.21
N GLN A 179 -33.82 -44.51 -17.75
CA GLN A 179 -33.61 -45.17 -16.46
C GLN A 179 -33.75 -44.24 -15.23
N LYS A 180 -33.92 -42.93 -15.44
CA LYS A 180 -34.05 -41.92 -14.38
C LYS A 180 -35.50 -41.51 -14.09
N GLN A 181 -36.47 -42.07 -14.80
CA GLN A 181 -37.90 -41.82 -14.59
C GLN A 181 -38.59 -42.88 -13.71
N SER A 182 -37.90 -43.98 -13.34
CA SER A 182 -38.45 -45.04 -12.47
C SER A 182 -37.83 -45.07 -11.06
N ALA A 183 -37.09 -44.05 -10.66
CA ALA A 183 -36.38 -43.98 -9.37
C ALA A 183 -36.79 -42.78 -8.51
N THR A 184 -38.03 -42.32 -8.65
CA THR A 184 -38.65 -41.30 -7.79
C THR A 184 -39.61 -41.98 -6.82
N GLU A 185 -39.09 -42.70 -5.82
CA GLU A 185 -39.82 -43.00 -4.57
C GLU A 185 -38.94 -43.77 -3.56
N LYS A 186 -37.74 -43.25 -3.28
CA LYS A 186 -37.07 -43.58 -2.02
C LYS A 186 -36.76 -42.27 -1.32
N LYS A 187 -37.67 -41.90 -0.42
CA LYS A 187 -37.48 -40.79 0.53
C LYS A 187 -36.16 -41.06 1.26
N ASN A 188 -35.22 -40.14 1.11
CA ASN A 188 -33.93 -40.19 1.77
C ASN A 188 -34.18 -39.97 3.28
N PRO A 189 -33.79 -40.89 4.20
CA PRO A 189 -34.11 -40.79 5.64
C PRO A 189 -33.43 -39.63 6.38
N TYR A 190 -32.82 -38.68 5.66
CA TYR A 190 -31.97 -37.61 6.19
C TYR A 190 -32.55 -36.20 5.97
N GLU A 191 -33.78 -36.08 5.43
CA GLU A 191 -34.38 -34.77 5.14
C GLU A 191 -35.01 -34.07 6.37
N ASP A 192 -35.15 -34.75 7.50
CA ASP A 192 -35.69 -34.17 8.75
C ASP A 192 -34.61 -33.59 9.68
N ILE A 193 -33.40 -33.32 9.19
CA ILE A 193 -32.42 -32.51 9.95
C ILE A 193 -32.66 -31.02 9.64
N PRO A 194 -33.17 -30.22 10.60
CA PRO A 194 -33.33 -28.78 10.44
C PRO A 194 -31.94 -28.15 10.25
N GLY A 195 -31.60 -27.80 9.00
CA GLY A 195 -30.33 -27.15 8.65
C GLY A 195 -29.69 -27.61 7.33
N ALA A 196 -30.10 -28.76 6.77
CA ALA A 196 -29.47 -29.32 5.56
C ALA A 196 -29.74 -28.52 4.26
N ASN A 197 -30.74 -27.63 4.26
CA ASN A 197 -31.13 -26.83 3.09
C ASN A 197 -30.45 -25.44 2.99
N ILE A 198 -29.68 -25.03 4.01
CA ILE A 198 -29.04 -23.69 4.06
C ILE A 198 -27.89 -23.56 3.03
N TRP A 199 -27.25 -24.68 2.65
CA TRP A 199 -26.07 -24.66 1.78
C TRP A 199 -26.38 -24.45 0.29
N LYS A 200 -27.64 -24.68 -0.14
CA LYS A 200 -28.02 -24.58 -1.56
C LYS A 200 -28.43 -23.15 -1.96
N THR A 201 -28.81 -22.30 -1.02
CA THR A 201 -29.22 -20.89 -1.29
C THR A 201 -28.06 -19.89 -1.19
N GLN A 202 -26.97 -20.18 -0.47
CA GLN A 202 -25.83 -19.23 -0.35
C GLN A 202 -24.88 -19.19 -1.58
N LYS A 203 -24.84 -20.23 -2.42
CA LYS A 203 -23.88 -20.27 -3.56
C LYS A 203 -24.20 -19.34 -4.74
N LYS A 204 -25.42 -18.78 -4.82
CA LYS A 204 -25.79 -17.83 -5.90
C LYS A 204 -25.56 -16.36 -5.54
N GLY A 205 -25.47 -16.00 -4.25
CA GLY A 205 -25.21 -14.62 -3.80
C GLY A 205 -23.75 -14.17 -3.98
N ASN A 206 -22.78 -15.07 -3.72
CA ASN A 206 -21.36 -14.71 -3.67
C ASN A 206 -20.71 -14.40 -5.04
N LYS A 207 -21.33 -14.82 -6.14
CA LYS A 207 -20.83 -14.48 -7.50
C LYS A 207 -21.13 -13.04 -7.93
N ARG A 208 -22.12 -12.37 -7.31
CA ARG A 208 -22.46 -10.97 -7.65
C ARG A 208 -21.60 -9.98 -6.85
N LEU A 209 -21.28 -10.29 -5.60
CA LEU A 209 -20.43 -9.44 -4.75
C LEU A 209 -19.01 -9.29 -5.33
N THR A 210 -18.44 -10.40 -5.82
CA THR A 210 -17.10 -10.43 -6.43
C THR A 210 -17.02 -9.66 -7.75
N LYS A 211 -18.11 -9.57 -8.53
CA LYS A 211 -18.15 -8.77 -9.78
C LYS A 211 -18.15 -7.27 -9.50
N ARG A 212 -18.83 -6.83 -8.45
CA ARG A 212 -18.88 -5.41 -8.05
C ARG A 212 -17.52 -4.93 -7.52
N GLN A 213 -16.90 -5.70 -6.63
CA GLN A 213 -15.55 -5.40 -6.12
C GLN A 213 -14.51 -5.32 -7.25
N ARG A 214 -14.57 -6.24 -8.23
CA ARG A 214 -13.67 -6.21 -9.38
C ARG A 214 -13.87 -4.97 -10.26
N ARG A 215 -15.11 -4.47 -10.37
CA ARG A 215 -15.42 -3.23 -11.10
C ARG A 215 -14.89 -1.99 -10.37
N GLU A 216 -15.04 -1.93 -9.06
CA GLU A 216 -14.51 -0.84 -8.22
C GLU A 216 -12.98 -0.80 -8.26
N GLN A 217 -12.31 -1.95 -8.16
CA GLN A 217 -10.85 -2.04 -8.32
C GLN A 217 -10.38 -1.58 -9.71
N TRP A 218 -11.09 -1.97 -10.77
CA TRP A 218 -10.78 -1.54 -12.12
C TRP A 218 -10.96 -0.03 -12.33
N GLU A 219 -12.02 0.56 -11.75
CA GLU A 219 -12.21 2.02 -11.79
C GLU A 219 -11.13 2.79 -11.02
N GLN A 220 -10.70 2.28 -9.86
CA GLN A 220 -9.59 2.88 -9.11
C GLN A 220 -8.28 2.84 -9.90
N ALA A 221 -7.94 1.70 -10.51
CA ALA A 221 -6.76 1.57 -11.37
C ALA A 221 -6.83 2.51 -12.58
N ARG A 222 -8.01 2.68 -13.18
CA ARG A 222 -8.23 3.63 -14.29
C ARG A 222 -8.03 5.08 -13.86
N ARG A 223 -8.50 5.48 -12.67
CA ARG A 223 -8.29 6.82 -12.11
C ARG A 223 -6.81 7.09 -11.83
N GLN A 224 -6.09 6.13 -11.24
CA GLN A 224 -4.64 6.24 -11.01
C GLN A 224 -3.87 6.43 -12.32
N LYS A 225 -4.18 5.63 -13.35
CA LYS A 225 -3.53 5.76 -14.67
C LYS A 225 -3.82 7.11 -15.35
N GLN A 226 -4.98 7.71 -15.10
CA GLN A 226 -5.29 9.06 -15.59
C GLN A 226 -4.49 10.14 -14.84
N LEU A 227 -4.33 10.01 -13.52
CA LEU A 227 -3.52 10.92 -12.71
C LEU A 227 -2.03 10.86 -13.09
N GLU A 228 -1.48 9.66 -13.28
CA GLU A 228 -0.10 9.49 -13.76
C GLU A 228 0.11 10.12 -15.14
N LYS A 229 -0.86 9.96 -16.05
CA LYS A 229 -0.80 10.62 -17.37
C LYS A 229 -0.84 12.15 -17.26
N LYS A 230 -1.64 12.72 -16.34
CA LYS A 230 -1.68 14.16 -16.11
C LYS A 230 -0.36 14.67 -15.55
N LEU A 231 0.20 14.00 -14.53
CA LEU A 231 1.49 14.35 -13.94
C LEU A 231 2.63 14.28 -14.95
N LYS A 232 2.63 13.27 -15.84
CA LYS A 232 3.63 13.18 -16.92
C LYS A 232 3.54 14.34 -17.91
N LYS A 233 2.32 14.76 -18.28
CA LYS A 233 2.12 15.90 -19.17
C LYS A 233 2.56 17.22 -18.53
N GLU A 234 2.19 17.42 -17.26
CA GLU A 234 2.60 18.61 -16.49
C GLU A 234 4.12 18.68 -16.35
N ALA A 235 4.78 17.55 -16.06
CA ALA A 235 6.25 17.49 -16.03
C ALA A 235 6.91 17.75 -17.40
N GLU A 236 6.29 17.32 -18.50
CA GLU A 236 6.77 17.60 -19.86
C GLU A 236 6.59 19.08 -20.24
N GLU A 237 5.47 19.70 -19.85
CA GLU A 237 5.23 21.13 -20.05
C GLU A 237 6.20 21.98 -19.22
N ASP A 238 6.45 21.62 -17.95
CA ASP A 238 7.46 22.28 -17.11
C ASP A 238 8.87 22.15 -17.69
N ALA A 239 9.22 20.99 -18.27
CA ALA A 239 10.52 20.80 -18.92
C ALA A 239 10.66 21.70 -20.15
N LYS A 240 9.63 21.79 -21.00
CA LYS A 240 9.61 22.70 -22.16
C LYS A 240 9.70 24.17 -21.75
N ARG A 241 9.03 24.55 -20.66
CA ARG A 241 9.09 25.92 -20.14
C ARG A 241 10.49 26.30 -19.67
N LYS A 242 11.18 25.39 -18.97
CA LYS A 242 12.58 25.59 -18.56
C LYS A 242 13.54 25.69 -19.75
N GLU A 243 13.36 24.85 -20.77
CA GLU A 243 14.18 24.91 -21.99
C GLU A 243 14.00 26.26 -22.72
N GLN A 244 12.78 26.79 -22.77
CA GLN A 244 12.53 28.13 -23.33
C GLN A 244 13.15 29.24 -22.48
N GLU A 245 13.07 29.17 -21.15
CA GLU A 245 13.72 30.14 -20.25
C GLU A 245 15.25 30.13 -20.38
N GLU A 246 15.89 28.97 -20.61
CA GLU A 246 17.34 28.89 -20.88
C GLU A 246 17.71 29.49 -22.25
N LYS A 247 16.91 29.26 -23.30
CA LYS A 247 17.16 29.88 -24.62
C LYS A 247 17.07 31.41 -24.58
N VAL A 248 16.10 31.95 -23.85
CA VAL A 248 15.95 33.42 -23.70
C VAL A 248 17.14 34.02 -22.95
N LYS A 249 17.66 33.34 -21.91
CA LYS A 249 18.86 33.80 -21.19
C LYS A 249 20.11 33.78 -22.07
N HIS A 250 20.30 32.72 -22.87
CA HIS A 250 21.45 32.64 -23.77
C HIS A 250 21.39 33.73 -24.86
N GLU A 251 20.21 34.05 -25.39
CA GLU A 251 20.04 35.13 -26.37
C GLU A 251 20.26 36.54 -25.77
N SER A 252 19.98 36.76 -24.48
CA SER A 252 20.30 38.04 -23.83
C SER A 252 21.81 38.21 -23.62
N ASP A 253 22.47 37.17 -23.12
CA ASP A 253 23.91 37.22 -22.84
C ASP A 253 24.75 37.40 -24.13
N GLU A 254 24.29 36.86 -25.26
CA GLU A 254 24.91 37.03 -26.58
C GLU A 254 24.70 38.44 -27.17
N LYS A 255 23.61 39.13 -26.80
CA LYS A 255 23.39 40.53 -27.22
C LYS A 255 24.24 41.50 -26.42
N ASP A 256 24.34 41.30 -25.11
CA ASP A 256 25.12 42.17 -24.22
C ASP A 256 26.62 42.12 -24.58
N THR A 257 27.16 40.92 -24.85
CA THR A 257 28.56 40.75 -25.30
C THR A 257 28.83 41.36 -26.69
N LYS A 258 27.82 41.41 -27.57
CA LYS A 258 27.97 42.03 -28.90
C LYS A 258 27.86 43.56 -28.88
N GLU A 259 27.18 44.14 -27.91
CA GLU A 259 27.16 45.60 -27.70
C GLU A 259 28.47 46.09 -27.03
N GLU A 260 29.02 45.37 -26.06
CA GLU A 260 30.31 45.71 -25.45
C GLU A 260 31.44 45.71 -26.50
N ALA A 261 31.53 44.67 -27.34
CA ALA A 261 32.53 44.59 -28.39
C ALA A 261 32.41 45.69 -29.46
N LYS A 262 31.21 46.25 -29.69
CA LYS A 262 31.02 47.38 -30.62
C LYS A 262 31.43 48.72 -30.02
N ASN A 263 31.37 48.87 -28.70
CA ASN A 263 31.78 50.10 -28.04
C ASN A 263 33.30 50.21 -27.92
N GLU A 264 34.02 49.10 -27.67
CA GLU A 264 35.49 49.09 -27.63
C GLU A 264 36.13 49.47 -28.98
N VAL A 265 35.55 49.02 -30.11
CA VAL A 265 36.05 49.35 -31.46
C VAL A 265 35.82 50.83 -31.84
N LYS A 266 34.88 51.52 -31.19
CA LYS A 266 34.70 52.97 -31.38
C LYS A 266 35.72 53.81 -30.61
N GLU A 267 36.07 53.43 -29.38
CA GLU A 267 37.05 54.18 -28.58
C GLU A 267 38.48 54.08 -29.14
N GLU A 268 38.86 52.97 -29.78
CA GLU A 268 40.19 52.85 -30.44
C GLU A 268 40.30 53.68 -31.73
N ASN A 269 39.20 53.97 -32.43
CA ASN A 269 39.26 54.79 -33.65
C ASN A 269 39.32 56.30 -33.35
N ASP A 270 38.74 56.77 -32.25
CA ASP A 270 38.78 58.20 -31.89
C ASP A 270 40.15 58.63 -31.33
N THR A 271 40.97 57.71 -30.84
CA THR A 271 42.31 57.98 -30.29
C THR A 271 43.45 58.03 -31.33
N GLN A 272 43.24 57.58 -32.57
CA GLN A 272 44.28 57.65 -33.63
C GLN A 272 44.28 58.96 -34.43
N THR A 273 43.25 59.82 -34.32
CA THR A 273 43.13 61.05 -35.14
C THR A 273 43.86 62.28 -34.58
N THR A 274 44.54 62.22 -33.43
CA THR A 274 45.16 63.39 -32.79
C THR A 274 46.68 63.54 -32.96
N ASN A 275 47.38 62.58 -33.59
CA ASN A 275 48.85 62.59 -33.70
C ASN A 275 49.42 62.99 -35.07
N THR A 276 48.68 63.70 -35.94
CA THR A 276 49.18 64.10 -37.28
C THR A 276 49.07 65.61 -37.54
N LYS A 277 49.60 66.43 -36.63
CA LYS A 277 49.89 67.86 -36.87
C LYS A 277 51.10 68.28 -36.04
N GLU A 278 52.29 68.03 -36.57
CA GLU A 278 53.49 68.85 -36.38
C GLU A 278 54.12 69.12 -37.75
#